data_AF-A0A2D0JLI2-F1
#
_entry.id   AF-A0A2D0JLI2-F1
#
_cell.length_a   1.000
_cell.length_b   1.000
_cell.length_c   1.000
_cell.angle_alpha   90.00
_cell.angle_beta   90.00
_cell.angle_gamma   90.00
#
_symmetry.space_group_name_H-M   'P 1'
#
loop_
_entity.id
_entity.type
_entity.pdbx_description
1 polymer ?
#
loop_
_entity_poly.entity_id
_entity_poly.type
_entity_poly.pdbx_seq_one_letter_code
_entity_poly.pdbx_strand_id
1 'polypeptide(L)'
;MTTDDKYSHATYGISGLIAFFTGLSLYEWGFLIGVFASILLGTLTYLLNRREQKKRTHILQQILERSASPETLSEIVSRSPKDV
;
A
#
# COMPACT_ATOMS: atom_id res chain seq x y z
N MET A 1 -5.16 -30.79 -21.23
CA MET A 1 -4.07 -29.96 -20.68
C MET A 1 -4.04 -30.23 -19.19
N THR A 2 -3.24 -31.23 -18.84
CA THR A 2 -3.25 -31.90 -17.53
C THR A 2 -2.55 -31.02 -16.50
N THR A 3 -2.99 -31.09 -15.25
CA THR A 3 -2.45 -30.31 -14.12
C THR A 3 -0.92 -30.34 -14.02
N ASP A 4 -0.29 -31.42 -14.48
CA ASP A 4 1.17 -31.59 -14.62
C ASP A 4 1.87 -30.45 -15.39
N ASP A 5 1.28 -29.95 -16.48
CA ASP A 5 1.90 -28.90 -17.29
C ASP A 5 2.03 -27.59 -16.47
N LYS A 6 1.00 -27.25 -15.68
CA LYS A 6 0.99 -26.03 -14.84
C LYS A 6 1.98 -26.12 -13.69
N TYR A 7 2.11 -27.28 -13.05
CA TYR A 7 3.11 -27.49 -12.01
C TYR A 7 4.52 -27.50 -12.59
N SER A 8 4.72 -28.09 -13.77
CA SER A 8 6.00 -28.09 -14.48
C SER A 8 6.48 -26.68 -14.81
N HIS A 9 5.61 -25.83 -15.39
CA HIS A 9 5.93 -24.43 -15.67
C HIS A 9 6.23 -23.61 -14.40
N ALA A 10 5.49 -23.83 -13.31
CA ALA A 10 5.76 -23.20 -12.03
C ALA A 10 7.11 -23.67 -11.44
N THR A 11 7.41 -24.96 -11.52
CA THR A 11 8.68 -25.54 -11.06
C THR A 11 9.86 -24.96 -11.83
N TYR A 12 9.81 -24.87 -13.16
CA TYR A 12 10.88 -24.25 -13.95
C TYR A 12 11.06 -22.76 -13.63
N GLY A 13 9.96 -22.02 -13.44
CA GLY A 13 10.01 -20.61 -13.03
C GLY A 13 10.63 -20.42 -11.65
N ILE A 14 10.25 -21.26 -10.68
CA ILE A 14 10.82 -21.24 -9.33
C ILE A 14 12.29 -21.66 -9.35
N SER A 15 12.69 -22.67 -10.13
CA SER A 15 14.09 -23.07 -10.27
C SER A 15 14.96 -21.95 -10.85
N GLY A 16 14.46 -21.20 -11.84
CA GLY A 16 15.15 -20.03 -12.39
C GLY A 16 15.32 -18.90 -11.36
N LEU A 17 14.29 -18.64 -10.55
CA LEU A 17 14.37 -17.68 -9.46
C LEU A 17 15.39 -18.11 -8.40
N ILE A 18 15.34 -19.37 -7.96
CA ILE A 18 16.29 -19.91 -6.98
C ILE A 18 17.72 -19.77 -7.52
N ALA A 19 17.98 -20.17 -8.78
CA ALA A 19 19.30 -20.05 -9.40
C ALA A 19 19.80 -18.60 -9.42
N PHE A 20 18.94 -17.64 -9.79
CA PHE A 20 19.26 -16.22 -9.78
C PHE A 20 19.65 -15.72 -8.37
N PHE A 21 18.86 -16.06 -7.35
CA PHE A 21 19.11 -15.62 -5.97
C PHE A 21 20.33 -16.32 -5.34
N THR A 22 20.60 -17.59 -5.69
CA THR A 22 21.81 -18.29 -5.20
C THR A 22 23.11 -17.71 -5.76
N GLY A 23 23.06 -17.04 -6.91
CA GLY A 23 24.22 -16.39 -7.52
C GLY A 23 24.60 -15.05 -6.90
N LEU A 24 23.78 -14.53 -5.98
CA LEU A 24 24.01 -13.22 -5.37
C LEU A 24 25.07 -13.28 -4.28
N SER A 25 25.94 -12.27 -4.27
CA SER A 25 26.88 -12.01 -3.18
C SER A 25 26.18 -11.56 -1.90
N LEU A 26 26.89 -11.65 -0.77
CA LEU A 26 26.37 -11.20 0.53
C LEU A 26 25.96 -9.72 0.52
N TYR A 27 26.68 -8.88 -0.24
CA TYR A 27 26.37 -7.47 -0.39
C TYR A 27 25.02 -7.25 -1.10
N GLU A 28 24.78 -7.97 -2.19
CA GLU A 28 23.52 -7.87 -2.95
C GLU A 28 22.32 -8.38 -2.14
N TRP A 29 22.51 -9.43 -1.34
CA TRP A 29 21.51 -9.87 -0.37
C TRP A 29 21.19 -8.79 0.67
N GLY A 30 22.21 -8.13 1.22
CA GLY A 30 22.03 -7.00 2.13
C GLY A 30 21.25 -5.84 1.50
N PHE A 31 21.57 -5.52 0.24
CA PHE A 31 20.84 -4.50 -0.52
C PHE A 31 19.37 -4.87 -0.73
N LEU A 32 19.07 -6.10 -1.18
CA LEU A 32 17.69 -6.55 -1.41
C LEU A 32 16.85 -6.53 -0.13
N ILE A 33 17.42 -6.97 0.99
CA ILE A 33 16.75 -6.92 2.30
C ILE A 33 16.47 -5.47 2.69
N GLY A 34 17.44 -4.56 2.49
CA GLY A 34 17.26 -3.14 2.77
C GLY A 34 16.17 -2.48 1.93
N VAL A 35 16.12 -2.78 0.63
CA VAL A 35 15.06 -2.30 -0.27
C VAL A 35 13.70 -2.85 0.17
N PHE A 36 13.60 -4.14 0.44
CA PHE A 36 12.36 -4.78 0.90
C PHE A 36 11.86 -4.17 2.20
N ALA A 37 12.73 -4.01 3.20
CA ALA A 37 12.38 -3.39 4.47
C ALA A 37 11.91 -1.94 4.29
N SER A 38 12.54 -1.19 3.38
CA SER A 38 12.19 0.20 3.09
C SER A 38 10.80 0.33 2.45
N ILE A 39 10.49 -0.53 1.46
CA ILE A 39 9.16 -0.59 0.83
C ILE A 39 8.09 -1.00 1.86
N LEU A 40 8.39 -2.02 2.65
CA LEU A 40 7.47 -2.52 3.68
C LEU A 40 7.15 -1.42 4.69
N LEU A 41 8.18 -0.75 5.21
CA LEU A 41 8.01 0.35 6.16
C LEU A 41 7.21 1.50 5.55
N GLY A 42 7.57 1.95 4.35
CA GLY A 42 6.84 3.02 3.65
C GLY A 42 5.36 2.67 3.44
N THR A 43 5.07 1.42 3.08
CA THR A 43 3.69 0.95 2.89
C THR A 43 2.92 0.91 4.20
N LEU A 44 3.52 0.38 5.28
CA LEU A 44 2.90 0.36 6.60
C LEU A 44 2.61 1.78 7.10
N THR A 45 3.58 2.69 6.96
CA THR A 45 3.40 4.11 7.32
C THR A 45 2.28 4.75 6.51
N TYR A 46 2.20 4.50 5.20
CA TYR A 46 1.10 5.00 4.38
C TYR A 46 -0.26 4.48 4.87
N LEU A 47 -0.38 3.18 5.15
CA LEU A 47 -1.64 2.59 5.61
C LEU A 47 -2.08 3.13 6.99
N LEU A 48 -1.13 3.32 7.90
CA LEU A 48 -1.38 3.93 9.21
C LEU A 48 -1.84 5.37 9.06
N ASN A 49 -1.12 6.17 8.28
CA ASN A 49 -1.48 7.56 8.00
C ASN A 49 -2.85 7.68 7.34
N ARG A 50 -3.18 6.80 6.39
CA ARG A 50 -4.49 6.78 5.73
C ARG A 50 -5.62 6.49 6.73
N ARG A 51 -5.40 5.58 7.68
CA ARG A 51 -6.38 5.27 8.74
C ARG A 51 -6.57 6.43 9.70
N GLU A 52 -5.49 7.08 10.12
CA GLU A 52 -5.57 8.23 11.01
C GLU A 52 -6.22 9.44 10.36
N GLN A 53 -5.90 9.72 9.10
CA GLN A 53 -6.52 10.82 8.36
C GLN A 53 -8.04 10.62 8.23
N LYS A 54 -8.51 9.41 7.92
CA LYS A 54 -9.96 9.12 7.89
C LYS A 54 -10.65 9.40 9.22
N LYS A 55 -10.01 9.06 10.35
CA LYS A 55 -10.57 9.35 11.69
C LYS A 55 -10.63 10.86 11.95
N ARG A 56 -9.57 11.60 11.63
CA ARG A 56 -9.52 13.06 11.81
C ARG A 56 -10.55 13.77 10.94
N THR A 57 -10.67 13.36 9.67
CA THR A 57 -11.67 13.90 8.75
C THR A 57 -13.09 13.64 9.26
N HIS A 58 -13.36 12.43 9.77
CA HIS A 58 -14.67 12.11 10.35
C HIS A 58 -15.01 12.97 11.56
N ILE A 59 -14.06 13.18 12.48
CA ILE A 59 -14.28 14.04 13.66
C ILE A 59 -14.52 15.50 13.24
N LEU A 60 -13.73 16.02 12.29
CA LEU A 60 -13.91 17.37 11.76
C LEU A 60 -15.27 17.54 11.07
N GLN A 61 -15.72 16.54 10.30
CA GLN A 61 -17.05 16.53 9.71
C GLN A 61 -18.14 16.59 10.79
N GLN A 62 -18.04 15.77 11.83
CA GLN A 62 -19.01 15.78 12.93
C GLN A 62 -19.05 17.12 13.69
N ILE A 63 -17.90 17.76 13.90
CA ILE A 63 -17.85 19.10 14.52
C ILE A 63 -18.49 20.14 13.59
N LEU A 64 -18.16 20.09 12.30
CA LEU A 64 -18.68 21.04 11.32
C LEU A 64 -20.20 20.90 11.18
N GLU A 65 -20.73 19.68 11.08
CA GLU A 65 -22.18 19.41 11.00
C GLU A 65 -22.95 19.90 12.22
N ARG A 66 -22.34 19.86 13.42
CA ARG A 66 -22.97 20.33 14.65
C ARG A 66 -22.91 21.85 14.83
N SER A 67 -22.02 22.55 14.13
CA SER A 67 -21.71 23.97 14.39
C SER A 67 -21.95 24.90 13.21
N ALA A 68 -22.03 24.38 11.98
CA ALA A 68 -22.16 25.20 10.78
C ALA A 68 -23.59 25.21 10.20
N SER A 69 -23.96 26.34 9.60
CA SER A 69 -25.18 26.46 8.79
C SER A 69 -25.14 25.51 7.59
N PRO A 70 -26.26 24.89 7.17
CA PRO A 70 -26.32 23.95 6.04
C PRO A 70 -25.71 24.47 4.73
N GLU A 71 -25.82 25.77 4.45
CA GLU A 71 -25.23 26.39 3.26
C GLU A 71 -23.70 26.36 3.30
N THR A 72 -23.11 26.71 4.44
CA THR A 72 -21.65 26.71 4.65
C THR A 72 -21.05 25.30 4.55
N LEU A 73 -21.79 24.28 5.00
CA LEU A 73 -21.40 22.88 4.84
C LEU A 73 -21.33 22.47 3.37
N SER A 74 -22.35 22.84 2.59
CA SER A 74 -22.42 22.49 1.16
C SER A 74 -21.28 23.11 0.36
N GLU A 75 -20.90 24.36 0.67
CA GLU A 75 -19.78 25.04 0.02
C GLU A 75 -18.44 24.36 0.35
N ILE A 76 -18.20 24.06 1.63
CA ILE A 76 -16.94 23.42 2.06
C ILE A 76 -16.79 22.02 1.46
N VAL A 77 -17.86 21.22 1.43
CA VAL A 77 -17.85 19.88 0.81
C VAL A 77 -17.61 19.97 -0.70
N SER A 78 -18.17 20.98 -1.38
CA SER A 78 -17.98 21.17 -2.82
C SER A 78 -16.53 21.52 -3.19
N ARG A 79 -15.81 22.21 -2.30
CA ARG A 79 -14.42 22.63 -2.49
C ARG A 79 -13.39 21.65 -1.94
N SER A 80 -13.81 20.64 -1.16
CA SER A 80 -12.90 19.64 -0.63
C SER A 80 -12.29 18.82 -1.77
N PRO A 81 -10.96 18.58 -1.78
CA PRO A 81 -10.34 17.66 -2.73
C PRO A 81 -11.01 16.31 -2.60
N LYS A 82 -11.56 15.80 -3.70
CA LYS A 82 -12.06 14.42 -3.76
C LYS A 82 -10.86 13.56 -4.11
N ASP A 83 -10.52 12.63 -3.23
CA ASP A 83 -9.52 11.60 -3.53
C ASP A 83 -9.93 10.89 -4.83
N VAL A 84 -9.12 11.04 -5.90
CA VAL A 84 -9.26 10.31 -7.17
C VAL A 84 -8.83 8.87 -6.99
#